data_AF-A0A7X6XCH7-F1
#
_entry.id   AF-A0A7X6XCH7-F1
#
_cell.length_a   1.000
_cell.length_b   1.000
_cell.length_c   1.000
_cell.angle_alpha   90.00
_cell.angle_beta   90.00
_cell.angle_gamma   90.00
#
_symmetry.space_group_name_H-M   'P 1'
#
loop_
_entity.id
_entity.type
_entity.pdbx_description
1 polymer ?
#
loop_
_entity_poly.entity_id
_entity_poly.type
_entity_poly.pdbx_seq_one_letter_code
_entity_poly.pdbx_strand_id
1 'polypeptide(L)'
;MKRNAFTLIELLAVIGILGILILAVVPNVIKIYNNALLKTMETQEANVKNASKLYVEDYCIDPIDNTYICPSSYENVVNNERYVCLNKLQSGSDKYIGNITYKNKSCTGVVVYTKDTSGSYSNSKTYLYCGYDEENNSYSYMTDPLLNVSKYSACNIVSVASTENCFAFDSSTGTITGYGYGWDEEYDELNASCPLYVNIPSKIGGVDVVTIGGSSFSRGEGENSVGKLIEITIPNSVVTIEGYAFEYNSLENVIIPNSVTSIESCAFRNNNLTSVVIPDSVMSIGYDAFSHNDLNSVTIGSGLSSISTNPFLNNPNLTNVVVDNNNPNYMSSNSAIYTKDGKTLILGNQTSANNILNTTTRIAQNAFSYNNLTTVTIPSSVTNIDDFAFYNNKLTSLTIPNSVVSIGDYTFYNNKLTNVSISNSVTSIGSFSFARNLIPQGSFLIDNNSSNISIGSYALYYNGTNGNTTITPTYLR
;
A
#
# COMPACT_ATOMS: atom_id res chain seq x y z
N MET A 1 48.60 5.86 64.69
CA MET A 1 48.00 4.84 63.81
C MET A 1 48.83 4.77 62.53
N LYS A 2 49.60 3.69 62.35
CA LYS A 2 50.43 3.44 61.15
C LYS A 2 49.50 3.44 59.93
N ARG A 3 49.72 4.34 58.97
CA ARG A 3 49.18 4.19 57.61
C ARG A 3 49.90 2.97 57.01
N ASN A 4 49.22 1.84 56.91
CA ASN A 4 49.73 0.68 56.20
C ASN A 4 49.95 1.11 54.74
N ALA A 5 51.21 1.24 54.34
CA ALA A 5 51.56 1.33 52.93
C ALA A 5 51.22 -0.01 52.29
N PHE A 6 50.43 0.01 51.22
CA PHE A 6 50.11 -1.20 50.47
C PHE A 6 51.40 -1.90 50.06
N THR A 7 51.49 -3.20 50.34
CA THR A 7 52.56 -4.05 49.83
C THR A 7 52.51 -4.10 48.31
N LEU A 8 53.64 -4.35 47.66
CA LEU A 8 53.71 -4.48 46.20
C LEU A 8 52.70 -5.51 45.65
N ILE A 9 52.42 -6.56 46.44
CA ILE A 9 51.44 -7.61 46.11
C ILE A 9 50.01 -7.05 46.12
N GLU A 10 49.65 -6.25 47.13
CA GLU A 10 48.32 -5.62 47.20
C GLU A 10 48.13 -4.59 46.08
N LEU A 11 49.19 -3.86 45.71
CA LEU A 11 49.16 -2.93 44.57
C LEU A 11 48.92 -3.68 43.24
N LEU A 12 49.60 -4.80 43.02
CA LEU A 12 49.42 -5.64 41.84
C LEU A 12 48.02 -6.27 41.79
N ALA A 13 47.46 -6.66 42.94
CA ALA A 13 46.10 -7.18 43.04
C ALA A 13 45.06 -6.11 42.67
N VAL A 14 45.23 -4.86 43.14
CA VAL A 14 44.37 -3.73 42.78
C VAL A 14 44.46 -3.40 41.28
N ILE A 15 45.66 -3.43 40.69
CA ILE A 15 45.85 -3.24 39.25
C ILE A 15 45.17 -4.37 38.46
N GLY A 16 45.27 -5.63 38.92
CA GLY A 16 44.60 -6.76 38.29
C GLY A 16 43.07 -6.65 38.33
N ILE A 17 42.51 -6.25 39.48
CA ILE A 17 41.07 -6.03 39.65
C ILE A 17 40.59 -4.87 38.78
N LEU A 18 41.33 -3.75 38.73
CA LEU A 18 41.03 -2.63 37.83
C LEU A 18 41.09 -3.05 36.36
N GLY A 19 42.06 -3.89 35.97
CA GLY A 19 42.15 -4.45 34.63
C GLY A 19 40.93 -5.30 34.25
N ILE A 20 40.47 -6.15 35.15
CA ILE A 20 39.25 -6.96 34.96
C ILE A 20 38.00 -6.08 34.88
N LEU A 21 37.89 -5.06 35.74
CA LEU A 21 36.79 -4.09 35.72
C LEU A 21 36.76 -3.29 34.41
N ILE A 22 37.92 -2.85 33.92
CA ILE A 22 38.04 -2.19 32.62
C ILE A 22 37.60 -3.14 31.50
N LEU A 23 38.07 -4.40 31.50
CA LEU A 23 37.67 -5.41 30.52
C LEU A 23 36.16 -5.75 30.56
N ALA A 24 35.52 -5.67 31.73
CA ALA A 24 34.09 -5.96 31.88
C ALA A 24 33.18 -4.75 31.59
N VAL A 25 33.62 -3.53 31.92
CA VAL A 25 32.82 -2.30 31.83
C VAL A 25 32.96 -1.62 30.47
N VAL A 26 34.18 -1.58 29.91
CA VAL A 26 34.45 -0.89 28.64
C VAL A 26 33.58 -1.42 27.49
N PRO A 27 33.38 -2.73 27.30
CA PRO A 27 32.51 -3.24 26.23
C PRO A 27 31.06 -2.78 26.37
N ASN A 28 30.53 -2.71 27.60
CA ASN A 28 29.17 -2.25 27.86
C ASN A 28 29.03 -0.74 27.67
N VAL A 29 30.03 0.05 28.06
CA VAL A 29 30.06 1.50 27.81
C VAL A 29 30.17 1.78 26.31
N ILE A 30 31.01 1.04 25.58
CA ILE A 30 31.10 1.10 24.11
C ILE A 30 29.75 0.74 23.48
N LYS A 31 29.06 -0.29 23.99
CA LYS A 31 27.73 -0.68 23.50
C LYS A 31 26.68 0.42 23.73
N ILE A 32 26.67 1.03 24.91
CA ILE A 32 25.76 2.16 25.22
C ILE A 32 26.08 3.38 24.36
N TYR A 33 27.37 3.71 24.20
CA TYR A 33 27.83 4.80 23.35
C TYR A 33 27.45 4.55 21.89
N ASN A 34 27.66 3.34 21.37
CA ASN A 34 27.29 2.97 20.00
C ASN A 34 25.77 3.01 19.80
N ASN A 35 24.97 2.59 20.78
CA ASN A 35 23.51 2.69 20.71
C ASN A 35 23.03 4.15 20.74
N ALA A 36 23.66 5.01 21.55
CA ALA A 36 23.36 6.44 21.59
C ALA A 36 23.79 7.14 20.29
N LEU A 37 24.95 6.75 19.74
CA LEU A 37 25.44 7.22 18.45
C LEU A 37 24.50 6.78 17.32
N LEU A 38 24.06 5.52 17.32
CA LEU A 38 23.10 4.98 16.36
C LEU A 38 21.78 5.75 16.41
N LYS A 39 21.23 6.00 17.61
CA LYS A 39 20.00 6.79 17.78
C LYS A 39 20.16 8.25 17.36
N THR A 40 21.34 8.82 17.56
CA THR A 40 21.69 10.18 17.09
C THR A 40 21.81 10.22 15.57
N MET A 41 22.37 9.17 14.97
CA MET A 41 22.46 9.00 13.51
C MET A 41 21.08 8.78 12.88
N GLU A 42 20.20 7.97 13.48
CA GLU A 42 18.79 7.80 13.06
C GLU A 42 18.02 9.14 13.11
N THR A 43 18.28 9.94 14.14
CA THR A 43 17.68 11.28 14.27
C THR A 43 18.25 12.26 13.24
N GLN A 44 19.55 12.21 12.95
CA GLN A 44 20.16 12.97 11.87
C GLN A 44 19.67 12.53 10.50
N GLU A 45 19.47 11.23 10.26
CA GLU A 45 18.92 10.68 9.03
C GLU A 45 17.47 11.12 8.82
N ALA A 46 16.65 11.09 9.86
CA ALA A 46 15.28 11.63 9.83
C ALA A 46 15.26 13.15 9.57
N ASN A 47 16.18 13.89 10.18
CA ASN A 47 16.33 15.34 9.95
C ASN A 47 16.84 15.63 8.53
N VAL A 48 17.75 14.82 8.00
CA VAL A 48 18.23 14.91 6.61
C VAL A 48 17.10 14.60 5.64
N LYS A 49 16.31 13.55 5.90
CA LYS A 49 15.13 13.17 5.10
C LYS A 49 14.05 14.27 5.12
N ASN A 50 13.83 14.91 6.27
CA ASN A 50 12.90 16.02 6.40
C ASN A 50 13.44 17.32 5.78
N ALA A 51 14.74 17.61 5.89
CA ALA A 51 15.36 18.80 5.29
C ALA A 51 15.48 18.68 3.76
N SER A 52 15.72 17.48 3.23
CA SER A 52 15.69 17.20 1.80
C SER A 52 14.25 17.24 1.25
N LYS A 53 13.26 16.85 2.05
CA LYS A 53 11.84 17.06 1.73
C LYS A 53 11.47 18.56 1.65
N LEU A 54 11.87 19.37 2.64
CA LEU A 54 11.60 20.81 2.69
C LEU A 54 12.33 21.63 1.61
N TYR A 55 13.59 21.31 1.29
CA TYR A 55 14.37 22.06 0.28
C TYR A 55 13.82 21.88 -1.15
N VAL A 56 13.20 20.74 -1.44
CA VAL A 56 12.55 20.45 -2.73
C VAL A 56 11.21 21.16 -2.88
N GLU A 57 10.53 21.47 -1.77
CA GLU A 57 9.21 22.10 -1.74
C GLU A 57 9.25 23.64 -1.94
N ASP A 58 10.33 24.34 -1.53
CA ASP A 58 10.37 25.81 -1.46
C ASP A 58 11.00 26.56 -2.66
N TYR A 59 11.81 25.92 -3.52
CA TYR A 59 12.60 26.64 -4.55
C TYR A 59 12.51 26.10 -5.99
N CYS A 60 11.69 25.08 -6.25
CA CYS A 60 11.47 24.56 -7.60
C CYS A 60 10.09 24.98 -8.12
N ILE A 61 10.07 25.88 -9.10
CA ILE A 61 8.88 26.11 -9.94
C ILE A 61 8.83 24.98 -10.97
N ASP A 62 8.13 23.91 -10.58
CA ASP A 62 7.57 22.78 -11.33
C ASP A 62 8.50 21.85 -12.17
N PRO A 63 8.19 20.53 -12.22
CA PRO A 63 8.82 19.55 -11.31
C PRO A 63 9.04 18.17 -11.97
N ILE A 64 10.01 17.35 -11.55
CA ILE A 64 9.93 15.90 -11.85
C ILE A 64 10.49 15.05 -10.70
N ASP A 65 9.59 14.24 -10.14
CA ASP A 65 9.75 12.99 -9.39
C ASP A 65 10.53 12.95 -8.07
N ASN A 66 9.77 13.12 -6.99
CA ASN A 66 10.04 12.53 -5.69
C ASN A 66 9.50 11.09 -5.61
N THR A 67 10.28 10.09 -6.03
CA THR A 67 10.11 8.72 -5.49
C THR A 67 11.37 8.23 -4.78
N TYR A 68 11.25 8.12 -3.46
CA TYR A 68 12.00 7.20 -2.61
C TYR A 68 11.06 6.05 -2.24
N ILE A 69 11.39 4.77 -2.51
CA ILE A 69 11.47 3.59 -1.57
C ILE A 69 12.21 2.44 -2.32
N CYS A 70 13.05 1.53 -1.76
CA CYS A 70 12.63 0.39 -0.94
C CYS A 70 13.81 -0.41 -0.30
N PRO A 71 13.56 -1.15 0.81
CA PRO A 71 14.52 -1.95 1.56
C PRO A 71 14.54 -3.46 1.21
N SER A 72 15.64 -4.11 1.65
CA SER A 72 15.97 -5.55 1.75
C SER A 72 16.64 -6.26 0.54
N SER A 73 17.92 -6.61 0.76
CA SER A 73 18.95 -7.03 -0.21
C SER A 73 19.16 -8.55 -0.26
N TYR A 74 19.37 -9.14 -1.45
CA TYR A 74 19.81 -10.53 -1.62
C TYR A 74 20.79 -10.69 -2.80
N GLU A 75 21.73 -11.63 -2.69
CA GLU A 75 22.87 -11.86 -3.62
C GLU A 75 22.77 -13.24 -4.28
N ASN A 76 22.99 -13.37 -5.60
CA ASN A 76 23.22 -14.67 -6.26
C ASN A 76 24.38 -14.58 -7.28
N VAL A 77 25.26 -15.59 -7.28
CA VAL A 77 26.70 -15.51 -7.64
C VAL A 77 27.04 -16.19 -8.98
N VAL A 78 26.11 -16.43 -9.90
CA VAL A 78 26.44 -17.14 -11.16
C VAL A 78 26.36 -16.25 -12.41
N ASN A 79 25.56 -15.18 -12.42
CA ASN A 79 25.31 -14.38 -13.64
C ASN A 79 25.66 -12.88 -13.54
N ASN A 80 26.42 -12.48 -12.52
CA ASN A 80 27.15 -11.20 -12.48
C ASN A 80 26.33 -9.89 -12.53
N GLU A 81 25.14 -9.84 -11.93
CA GLU A 81 24.41 -8.60 -11.63
C GLU A 81 24.27 -8.39 -10.10
N ARG A 82 24.58 -7.18 -9.59
CA ARG A 82 24.40 -6.78 -8.17
C ARG A 82 23.97 -5.32 -8.04
N TYR A 83 22.99 -5.08 -7.16
CA TYR A 83 22.46 -3.79 -6.71
C TYR A 83 22.88 -3.53 -5.24
N VAL A 84 23.29 -2.31 -4.84
CA VAL A 84 23.80 -2.03 -3.46
C VAL A 84 23.41 -0.65 -2.89
N CYS A 85 22.85 -0.65 -1.67
CA CYS A 85 22.67 0.51 -0.77
C CYS A 85 23.95 0.86 0.02
N LEU A 86 24.05 2.15 0.40
CA LEU A 86 25.12 2.83 1.16
C LEU A 86 25.63 2.04 2.38
N ASN A 87 26.70 1.27 2.23
CA ASN A 87 27.53 0.80 3.35
C ASN A 87 29.00 0.64 2.94
N LYS A 88 29.58 1.69 2.33
CA LYS A 88 31.04 1.93 2.26
C LYS A 88 31.31 3.43 2.09
N LEU A 89 31.14 4.21 3.16
CA LEU A 89 32.00 5.38 3.32
C LEU A 89 33.37 4.83 3.72
N GLN A 90 34.35 4.86 2.81
CA GLN A 90 35.74 4.86 3.27
C GLN A 90 35.91 6.09 4.16
N SER A 91 36.47 5.90 5.36
CA SER A 91 36.77 7.03 6.23
C SER A 91 37.70 8.00 5.49
N GLY A 92 37.23 9.23 5.23
CA GLY A 92 38.10 10.34 4.86
C GLY A 92 37.97 10.95 3.47
N SER A 93 36.90 10.74 2.69
CA SER A 93 36.69 11.52 1.45
C SER A 93 35.32 12.19 1.37
N ASP A 94 35.34 13.52 1.21
CA ASP A 94 34.18 14.44 1.10
C ASP A 94 33.42 14.34 -0.25
N LYS A 95 33.41 13.17 -0.91
CA LYS A 95 32.86 13.00 -2.26
C LYS A 95 32.20 11.63 -2.43
N TYR A 96 31.04 11.62 -3.09
CA TYR A 96 30.39 10.41 -3.59
C TYR A 96 30.45 10.39 -5.13
N ILE A 97 30.93 9.29 -5.71
CA ILE A 97 30.96 9.05 -7.16
C ILE A 97 30.13 7.78 -7.41
N GLY A 98 29.05 7.89 -8.18
CA GLY A 98 28.15 6.77 -8.43
C GLY A 98 27.31 6.94 -9.70
N ASN A 99 26.79 5.84 -10.22
CA ASN A 99 25.86 5.88 -11.35
C ASN A 99 24.46 6.29 -10.86
N ILE A 100 23.85 7.24 -11.55
CA ILE A 100 22.48 7.68 -11.35
C ILE A 100 21.71 7.35 -12.61
N THR A 101 20.61 6.61 -12.46
CA THR A 101 19.74 6.20 -13.58
C THR A 101 18.48 7.04 -13.55
N TYR A 102 18.17 7.70 -14.66
CA TYR A 102 16.94 8.47 -14.83
C TYR A 102 16.30 8.10 -16.17
N LYS A 103 15.02 7.69 -16.15
CA LYS A 103 14.23 7.27 -17.32
C LYS A 103 14.98 6.30 -18.26
N ASN A 104 15.45 5.18 -17.72
CA ASN A 104 16.15 4.10 -18.45
C ASN A 104 17.46 4.48 -19.18
N LYS A 105 18.13 5.57 -18.79
CA LYS A 105 19.53 5.84 -19.16
C LYS A 105 20.42 5.99 -17.92
N SER A 106 21.60 5.36 -17.94
CA SER A 106 22.61 5.45 -16.88
C SER A 106 23.58 6.59 -17.14
N CYS A 107 23.75 7.49 -16.17
CA CYS A 107 24.78 8.52 -16.18
C CYS A 107 25.67 8.34 -14.94
N THR A 108 26.99 8.55 -15.05
CA THR A 108 27.87 8.59 -13.87
C THR A 108 27.88 10.02 -13.31
N GLY A 109 27.33 10.21 -12.11
CA GLY A 109 27.22 11.49 -11.43
C GLY A 109 28.14 11.58 -10.20
N VAL A 110 28.53 12.79 -9.82
CA VAL A 110 29.25 13.06 -8.57
C VAL A 110 28.41 14.01 -7.73
N VAL A 111 28.11 13.60 -6.49
CA VAL A 111 27.48 14.48 -5.50
C VAL A 111 28.58 14.95 -4.54
N VAL A 112 28.81 16.25 -4.49
CA VAL A 112 29.81 16.89 -3.64
C VAL A 112 29.11 17.72 -2.58
N TYR A 113 29.49 17.52 -1.32
CA TYR A 113 29.05 18.38 -0.21
C TYR A 113 30.21 19.25 0.25
N THR A 114 29.95 20.53 0.51
CA THR A 114 30.94 21.43 1.15
C THR A 114 30.50 21.73 2.58
N LYS A 115 31.46 21.62 3.51
CA LYS A 115 31.27 22.07 4.91
C LYS A 115 31.41 23.59 4.96
N ASP A 116 30.55 24.24 5.71
CA ASP A 116 30.79 25.62 6.12
C ASP A 116 31.94 25.69 7.16
N THR A 117 32.31 26.91 7.56
CA THR A 117 33.41 27.16 8.51
C THR A 117 33.16 26.60 9.91
N SER A 118 31.94 26.13 10.22
CA SER A 118 31.61 25.44 11.48
C SER A 118 31.78 23.92 11.39
N GLY A 119 32.08 23.38 10.21
CA GLY A 119 32.16 21.94 9.96
C GLY A 119 30.82 21.29 9.65
N SER A 120 29.75 22.07 9.48
CA SER A 120 28.40 21.60 9.14
C SER A 120 28.21 21.63 7.62
N TYR A 121 27.52 20.63 7.06
CA TYR A 121 27.23 20.57 5.63
C TYR A 121 26.22 21.66 5.24
N SER A 122 26.57 22.51 4.27
CA SER A 122 25.74 23.64 3.83
C SER A 122 24.93 23.27 2.59
N ASN A 123 23.59 23.37 2.65
CA ASN A 123 22.67 23.06 1.55
C ASN A 123 22.74 24.06 0.37
N SER A 124 23.50 25.14 0.47
CA SER A 124 23.43 26.30 -0.44
C SER A 124 24.26 26.20 -1.73
N LYS A 125 25.00 25.09 -1.97
CA LYS A 125 25.88 24.94 -3.14
C LYS A 125 25.93 23.53 -3.70
N THR A 126 24.78 23.01 -4.13
CA THR A 126 24.68 21.77 -4.91
C THR A 126 24.60 22.14 -6.40
N TYR A 127 25.48 21.58 -7.23
CA TYR A 127 25.46 21.78 -8.68
C TYR A 127 25.25 20.43 -9.38
N LEU A 128 24.30 20.36 -10.30
CA LEU A 128 24.06 19.22 -11.18
C LEU A 128 24.00 19.75 -12.62
N TYR A 129 24.83 19.21 -13.53
CA TYR A 129 24.69 19.49 -14.96
C TYR A 129 25.17 18.30 -15.79
N CYS A 130 24.37 17.89 -16.77
CA CYS A 130 24.69 16.81 -17.70
C CYS A 130 24.54 17.33 -19.15
N GLY A 131 25.55 17.09 -19.99
CA GLY A 131 25.57 17.50 -21.39
C GLY A 131 26.25 16.47 -22.30
N TYR A 132 25.84 16.43 -23.56
CA TYR A 132 26.39 15.57 -24.60
C TYR A 132 27.32 16.39 -25.50
N ASP A 133 28.55 15.94 -25.71
CA ASP A 133 29.52 16.56 -26.61
C ASP A 133 29.43 15.88 -27.99
N GLU A 134 28.86 16.59 -28.97
CA GLU A 134 28.65 16.09 -30.33
C GLU A 134 29.94 15.97 -31.14
N GLU A 135 30.98 16.78 -30.85
CA GLU A 135 32.25 16.72 -31.58
C GLU A 135 33.06 15.48 -31.21
N ASN A 136 32.96 15.04 -29.94
CA ASN A 136 33.72 13.92 -29.40
C ASN A 136 32.89 12.66 -29.13
N ASN A 137 31.60 12.70 -29.46
CA ASN A 137 30.64 11.60 -29.27
C ASN A 137 30.69 10.99 -27.85
N SER A 138 30.77 11.86 -26.83
CA SER A 138 31.00 11.46 -25.44
C SER A 138 30.19 12.30 -24.44
N TYR A 139 29.86 11.70 -23.29
CA TYR A 139 29.21 12.40 -22.19
C TYR A 139 30.28 13.02 -21.28
N SER A 140 30.16 14.31 -20.96
CA SER A 140 31.10 15.02 -20.09
C SER A 140 30.36 15.72 -18.94
N TYR A 141 31.05 15.90 -17.81
CA TYR A 141 30.55 16.64 -16.63
C TYR A 141 31.52 17.76 -16.27
N MET A 142 31.02 18.92 -15.87
CA MET A 142 31.85 20.09 -15.53
C MET A 142 31.95 20.36 -14.03
N THR A 143 33.08 20.94 -13.63
CA THR A 143 33.34 21.48 -12.27
C THR A 143 33.85 22.94 -12.30
N ASP A 144 33.78 23.64 -13.44
CA ASP A 144 34.38 24.98 -13.64
C ASP A 144 33.30 26.06 -13.98
N PRO A 145 33.21 27.16 -13.20
CA PRO A 145 32.18 28.20 -13.38
C PRO A 145 32.43 29.23 -14.51
N LEU A 146 33.47 29.12 -15.35
CA LEU A 146 33.83 30.17 -16.34
C LEU A 146 33.77 29.77 -17.83
N LEU A 147 33.16 28.64 -18.20
CA LEU A 147 33.14 28.16 -19.59
C LEU A 147 31.84 28.47 -20.38
N ASN A 148 32.00 28.78 -21.67
CA ASN A 148 30.96 29.29 -22.57
C ASN A 148 30.01 28.17 -23.06
N VAL A 149 28.74 28.30 -22.67
CA VAL A 149 27.65 27.32 -22.79
C VAL A 149 27.25 26.97 -24.24
N SER A 150 27.73 27.74 -25.23
CA SER A 150 27.31 27.63 -26.63
C SER A 150 27.85 26.40 -27.40
N LYS A 151 28.68 25.55 -26.79
CA LYS A 151 29.28 24.36 -27.41
C LYS A 151 28.57 23.03 -27.11
N TYR A 152 27.61 23.02 -26.18
CA TYR A 152 26.94 21.81 -25.72
C TYR A 152 25.46 21.90 -26.07
N SER A 153 24.95 20.93 -26.84
CA SER A 153 23.52 20.82 -27.08
C SER A 153 22.85 20.43 -25.77
N ALA A 154 21.85 21.22 -25.35
CA ALA A 154 20.95 20.83 -24.27
C ALA A 154 20.49 19.41 -24.59
N CYS A 155 20.65 18.49 -23.62
CA CYS A 155 20.28 17.08 -23.75
C CYS A 155 18.96 17.01 -24.50
N ASN A 156 18.96 16.52 -25.75
CA ASN A 156 17.82 16.61 -26.64
C ASN A 156 16.58 16.09 -25.92
N ILE A 157 15.78 17.04 -25.41
CA ILE A 157 14.40 16.83 -25.05
C ILE A 157 13.81 16.47 -26.41
N VAL A 158 13.61 15.17 -26.65
CA VAL A 158 12.64 14.74 -27.66
C VAL A 158 11.43 15.59 -27.33
N SER A 159 11.09 16.52 -28.23
CA SER A 159 10.02 17.47 -28.03
C SER A 159 8.83 16.69 -27.50
N VAL A 160 8.58 16.81 -26.20
CA VAL A 160 7.41 16.21 -25.58
C VAL A 160 6.30 16.94 -26.28
N ALA A 161 5.56 16.25 -27.16
CA ALA A 161 4.32 16.78 -27.66
C ALA A 161 3.55 17.28 -26.43
N SER A 162 3.11 18.55 -26.44
CA SER A 162 2.48 19.18 -25.29
C SER A 162 1.46 18.22 -24.69
N THR A 163 1.66 17.82 -23.43
CA THR A 163 0.77 16.89 -22.73
C THR A 163 -0.64 17.46 -22.61
N GLU A 164 -0.81 18.78 -22.75
CA GLU A 164 -2.12 19.44 -22.87
C GLU A 164 -3.02 18.81 -23.94
N ASN A 165 -2.47 18.35 -25.08
CA ASN A 165 -3.28 17.73 -26.14
C ASN A 165 -3.80 16.34 -25.77
N CYS A 166 -3.30 15.74 -24.69
CA CYS A 166 -3.76 14.45 -24.19
C CYS A 166 -4.93 14.55 -23.24
N PHE A 167 -5.26 15.73 -22.73
CA PHE A 167 -6.36 15.92 -21.78
C PHE A 167 -7.58 16.52 -22.47
N ALA A 168 -8.70 15.81 -22.44
CA ALA A 168 -10.01 16.41 -22.65
C ALA A 168 -10.41 17.12 -21.33
N PHE A 169 -10.69 18.42 -21.40
CA PHE A 169 -10.87 19.25 -20.22
C PHE A 169 -12.09 20.17 -20.36
N ASP A 170 -13.00 20.10 -19.39
CA ASP A 170 -14.11 21.03 -19.23
C ASP A 170 -13.69 22.19 -18.33
N SER A 171 -13.33 23.31 -18.97
CA SER A 171 -12.94 24.55 -18.30
C SER A 171 -14.04 25.20 -17.45
N SER A 172 -15.32 24.87 -17.65
CA SER A 172 -16.41 25.44 -16.86
C SER A 172 -16.52 24.82 -15.47
N THR A 173 -16.05 23.57 -15.33
CA THR A 173 -16.08 22.80 -14.08
C THR A 173 -14.68 22.50 -13.54
N GLY A 174 -13.63 22.73 -14.33
CA GLY A 174 -12.25 22.36 -13.99
C GLY A 174 -12.04 20.84 -13.99
N THR A 175 -12.76 20.12 -14.87
CA THR A 175 -12.82 18.65 -14.88
C THR A 175 -12.02 18.08 -16.06
N ILE A 176 -11.13 17.12 -15.80
CA ILE A 176 -10.60 16.28 -16.86
C ILE A 176 -11.66 15.24 -17.21
N THR A 177 -12.17 15.29 -18.44
CA THR A 177 -13.23 14.40 -18.93
C THR A 177 -12.68 13.23 -19.74
N GLY A 178 -11.39 13.24 -20.07
CA GLY A 178 -10.75 12.16 -20.80
C GLY A 178 -9.23 12.33 -20.91
N TYR A 179 -8.53 11.20 -21.06
CA TYR A 179 -7.09 11.17 -21.29
C TYR A 179 -6.68 10.18 -22.39
N GLY A 180 -6.11 10.74 -23.46
CA GLY A 180 -5.76 9.99 -24.67
C GLY A 180 -6.99 9.52 -25.43
N TYR A 181 -7.26 8.20 -25.39
CA TYR A 181 -8.37 7.55 -26.10
C TYR A 181 -9.73 7.88 -25.47
N GLY A 182 -10.61 8.51 -26.25
CA GLY A 182 -12.06 8.43 -26.03
C GLY A 182 -12.58 7.07 -26.52
N TRP A 183 -13.70 6.61 -25.98
CA TRP A 183 -14.37 5.34 -26.34
C TRP A 183 -14.99 5.35 -27.75
N ASP A 184 -14.70 6.37 -28.57
CA ASP A 184 -15.20 6.47 -29.94
C ASP A 184 -14.18 5.85 -30.90
N GLU A 185 -14.62 4.78 -31.59
CA GLU A 185 -13.88 4.00 -32.59
C GLU A 185 -13.40 4.81 -33.82
N GLU A 186 -13.65 6.13 -33.89
CA GLU A 186 -13.43 6.94 -35.10
C GLU A 186 -12.15 7.80 -35.09
N TYR A 187 -11.37 7.80 -33.99
CA TYR A 187 -10.14 8.60 -33.87
C TYR A 187 -8.88 7.73 -33.70
N ASP A 188 -8.65 6.83 -34.66
CA ASP A 188 -7.70 5.70 -34.53
C ASP A 188 -6.26 5.97 -35.03
N GLU A 189 -5.86 7.19 -35.39
CA GLU A 189 -4.49 7.41 -35.93
C GLU A 189 -3.66 8.53 -35.28
N LEU A 190 -4.22 9.37 -34.39
CA LEU A 190 -3.48 10.49 -33.76
C LEU A 190 -3.22 10.33 -32.25
N ASN A 191 -3.88 9.38 -31.57
CA ASN A 191 -3.93 9.31 -30.09
C ASN A 191 -3.05 8.21 -29.45
N ALA A 192 -2.24 7.49 -30.24
CA ALA A 192 -1.27 6.49 -29.76
C ALA A 192 -0.01 7.10 -29.08
N SER A 193 0.05 8.42 -28.91
CA SER A 193 1.26 9.15 -28.45
C SER A 193 1.20 9.65 -27.00
N CYS A 194 0.07 9.51 -26.31
CA CYS A 194 -0.05 10.01 -24.95
C CYS A 194 0.76 9.15 -23.96
N PRO A 195 1.54 9.76 -23.04
CA PRO A 195 2.40 9.01 -22.16
C PRO A 195 1.61 8.14 -21.18
N LEU A 196 2.18 6.99 -20.80
CA LEU A 196 1.64 6.08 -19.78
C LEU A 196 2.06 6.46 -18.35
N TYR A 197 3.02 7.40 -18.25
CA TYR A 197 3.47 8.06 -17.03
C TYR A 197 2.91 9.47 -17.08
N VAL A 198 1.89 9.73 -16.28
CA VAL A 198 1.08 10.94 -16.42
C VAL A 198 1.30 11.84 -15.22
N ASN A 199 1.77 13.06 -15.48
CA ASN A 199 1.71 14.14 -14.50
C ASN A 199 0.53 15.04 -14.86
N ILE A 200 -0.56 14.98 -14.09
CA ILE A 200 -1.73 15.83 -14.32
C ILE A 200 -1.32 17.26 -13.94
N PRO A 201 -1.42 18.24 -14.86
CA PRO A 201 -1.09 19.62 -14.53
C PRO A 201 -2.13 20.18 -13.54
N SER A 202 -1.70 21.06 -12.64
CA SER A 202 -2.62 21.76 -11.73
C SER A 202 -3.56 22.71 -12.45
N LYS A 203 -3.22 23.12 -13.68
CA LYS A 203 -4.03 23.99 -14.55
C LYS A 203 -3.99 23.53 -16.00
N ILE A 204 -5.10 23.67 -16.71
CA ILE A 204 -5.19 23.50 -18.17
C ILE A 204 -5.84 24.77 -18.74
N GLY A 205 -5.17 25.43 -19.69
CA GLY A 205 -5.67 26.70 -20.25
C GLY A 205 -5.83 27.81 -19.20
N GLY A 206 -5.05 27.75 -18.10
CA GLY A 206 -5.12 28.72 -16.98
C GLY A 206 -6.21 28.46 -15.95
N VAL A 207 -7.07 27.45 -16.15
CA VAL A 207 -8.12 27.05 -15.19
C VAL A 207 -7.61 25.89 -14.33
N ASP A 208 -7.88 25.93 -13.03
CA ASP A 208 -7.50 24.88 -12.09
C ASP A 208 -8.16 23.53 -12.45
N VAL A 209 -7.37 22.47 -12.39
CA VAL A 209 -7.86 21.08 -12.47
C VAL A 209 -8.32 20.68 -11.07
N VAL A 210 -9.63 20.66 -10.86
CA VAL A 210 -10.26 20.38 -9.56
C VAL A 210 -10.93 19.01 -9.49
N THR A 211 -11.28 18.41 -10.63
CA THR A 211 -11.96 17.12 -10.69
C THR A 211 -11.30 16.21 -11.71
N ILE A 212 -11.08 14.95 -11.32
CA ILE A 212 -10.82 13.86 -12.25
C ILE A 212 -12.16 13.21 -12.59
N GLY A 213 -12.64 13.45 -13.81
CA GLY A 213 -13.97 13.05 -14.23
C GLY A 213 -14.13 11.54 -14.38
N GLY A 214 -15.37 11.08 -14.33
CA GLY A 214 -15.70 9.66 -14.38
C GLY A 214 -15.15 8.99 -15.65
N SER A 215 -14.54 7.82 -15.47
CA SER A 215 -13.88 7.05 -16.53
C SER A 215 -12.80 7.79 -17.35
N SER A 216 -12.36 8.99 -16.94
CA SER A 216 -11.48 9.85 -17.75
C SER A 216 -10.13 9.21 -18.10
N PHE A 217 -9.58 8.39 -17.21
CA PHE A 217 -8.37 7.60 -17.44
C PHE A 217 -8.63 6.09 -17.48
N SER A 218 -9.90 5.67 -17.50
CA SER A 218 -10.26 4.25 -17.55
C SER A 218 -9.73 3.59 -18.82
N ARG A 219 -9.41 2.30 -18.71
CA ARG A 219 -9.13 1.46 -19.88
C ARG A 219 -10.14 0.31 -19.96
N GLY A 220 -10.25 -0.30 -21.13
CA GLY A 220 -11.17 -1.43 -21.33
C GLY A 220 -10.68 -2.70 -20.63
N GLU A 221 -11.62 -3.59 -20.29
CA GLU A 221 -11.32 -4.92 -19.76
C GLU A 221 -10.82 -5.85 -20.88
N GLY A 222 -9.67 -6.53 -20.68
CA GLY A 222 -9.16 -7.57 -21.58
C GLY A 222 -7.67 -7.47 -21.96
N GLU A 223 -7.05 -8.57 -22.38
CA GLU A 223 -5.60 -8.68 -22.70
C GLU A 223 -5.15 -7.81 -23.89
N ASN A 224 -6.08 -7.32 -24.71
CA ASN A 224 -5.81 -6.48 -25.88
C ASN A 224 -5.95 -4.96 -25.59
N SER A 225 -6.19 -4.57 -24.34
CA SER A 225 -6.26 -3.15 -23.96
C SER A 225 -4.86 -2.53 -23.95
N VAL A 226 -4.55 -1.77 -25.01
CA VAL A 226 -3.33 -0.94 -25.10
C VAL A 226 -3.49 0.35 -24.29
N GLY A 227 -2.38 0.97 -23.89
CA GLY A 227 -2.41 2.31 -23.29
C GLY A 227 -2.74 2.37 -21.79
N LYS A 228 -2.60 1.27 -21.04
CA LYS A 228 -2.74 1.25 -19.58
C LYS A 228 -1.71 2.14 -18.91
N LEU A 229 -2.18 3.00 -18.02
CA LEU A 229 -1.31 3.85 -17.22
C LEU A 229 -0.46 3.00 -16.27
N ILE A 230 0.80 3.38 -16.15
CA ILE A 230 1.76 2.75 -15.22
C ILE A 230 1.94 3.65 -13.99
N GLU A 231 1.92 4.97 -14.19
CA GLU A 231 2.11 5.94 -13.13
C GLU A 231 1.22 7.17 -13.33
N ILE A 232 0.73 7.70 -12.23
CA ILE A 232 -0.10 8.90 -12.19
C ILE A 232 0.35 9.80 -11.02
N THR A 233 0.57 11.06 -11.32
CA THR A 233 0.69 12.13 -10.33
C THR A 233 -0.56 13.00 -10.40
N ILE A 234 -1.26 13.09 -9.26
CA ILE A 234 -2.47 13.90 -9.09
C ILE A 234 -2.06 15.18 -8.34
N PRO A 235 -2.34 16.39 -8.86
CA PRO A 235 -1.94 17.64 -8.21
C PRO A 235 -2.85 17.98 -7.03
N ASN A 236 -2.34 18.78 -6.08
CA ASN A 236 -3.07 19.28 -4.92
C ASN A 236 -4.24 20.24 -5.26
N SER A 237 -4.45 20.56 -6.54
CA SER A 237 -5.65 21.29 -6.98
C SER A 237 -6.88 20.38 -7.05
N VAL A 238 -6.69 19.06 -7.17
CA VAL A 238 -7.79 18.09 -7.30
C VAL A 238 -8.49 17.88 -5.96
N VAL A 239 -9.81 18.01 -5.98
CA VAL A 239 -10.70 17.83 -4.82
C VAL A 239 -11.52 16.54 -4.93
N THR A 240 -11.86 16.12 -6.14
CA THR A 240 -12.73 14.96 -6.37
C THR A 240 -12.15 14.00 -7.40
N ILE A 241 -12.18 12.70 -7.08
CA ILE A 241 -11.90 11.61 -8.02
C ILE A 241 -13.21 10.85 -8.25
N GLU A 242 -13.79 11.05 -9.43
CA GLU A 242 -15.09 10.47 -9.78
C GLU A 242 -15.02 8.97 -10.13
N GLY A 243 -16.19 8.38 -10.30
CA GLY A 243 -16.32 6.93 -10.45
C GLY A 243 -15.58 6.42 -11.68
N TYR A 244 -14.94 5.26 -11.55
CA TYR A 244 -14.19 4.61 -12.63
C TYR A 244 -12.98 5.41 -13.18
N ALA A 245 -12.62 6.56 -12.56
CA ALA A 245 -11.62 7.49 -13.08
C ALA A 245 -10.34 6.82 -13.60
N PHE A 246 -9.77 5.87 -12.85
CA PHE A 246 -8.54 5.14 -13.17
C PHE A 246 -8.75 3.62 -13.29
N GLU A 247 -9.97 3.14 -13.58
CA GLU A 247 -10.26 1.70 -13.65
C GLU A 247 -9.46 0.98 -14.76
N TYR A 248 -9.08 -0.28 -14.54
CA TYR A 248 -8.43 -1.17 -15.51
C TYR A 248 -7.06 -0.69 -16.04
N ASN A 249 -6.30 0.03 -15.22
CA ASN A 249 -4.93 0.43 -15.53
C ASN A 249 -3.90 -0.53 -14.91
N SER A 250 -2.62 -0.18 -15.00
CA SER A 250 -1.49 -0.93 -14.44
C SER A 250 -0.78 -0.12 -13.34
N LEU A 251 -1.51 0.74 -12.63
CA LEU A 251 -0.93 1.60 -11.60
C LEU A 251 -0.41 0.75 -10.44
N GLU A 252 0.88 0.88 -10.12
CA GLU A 252 1.50 0.19 -8.97
C GLU A 252 1.44 1.03 -7.69
N ASN A 253 1.41 2.35 -7.85
CA ASN A 253 1.37 3.33 -6.77
C ASN A 253 0.47 4.50 -7.13
N VAL A 254 -0.15 5.10 -6.12
CA VAL A 254 -0.86 6.37 -6.24
C VAL A 254 -0.69 7.18 -4.96
N ILE A 255 -0.42 8.47 -5.12
CA ILE A 255 -0.47 9.43 -4.02
C ILE A 255 -1.80 10.18 -4.14
N ILE A 256 -2.68 10.02 -3.16
CA ILE A 256 -3.92 10.78 -3.08
C ILE A 256 -3.61 12.10 -2.35
N PRO A 257 -3.76 13.27 -3.01
CA PRO A 257 -3.49 14.56 -2.40
C PRO A 257 -4.37 14.87 -1.19
N ASN A 258 -3.86 15.66 -0.24
CA ASN A 258 -4.60 16.13 0.94
C ASN A 258 -5.72 17.13 0.60
N SER A 259 -5.89 17.50 -0.67
CA SER A 259 -7.02 18.29 -1.17
C SER A 259 -8.22 17.41 -1.52
N VAL A 260 -8.03 16.10 -1.73
CA VAL A 260 -9.11 15.20 -2.15
C VAL A 260 -10.06 14.93 -1.00
N THR A 261 -11.35 15.14 -1.23
CA THR A 261 -12.41 14.93 -0.22
C THR A 261 -13.27 13.70 -0.49
N SER A 262 -13.36 13.22 -1.73
CA SER A 262 -14.11 12.01 -2.08
C SER A 262 -13.41 11.17 -3.14
N ILE A 263 -13.49 9.85 -2.96
CA ILE A 263 -13.04 8.83 -3.92
C ILE A 263 -14.27 8.00 -4.25
N GLU A 264 -14.80 8.18 -5.46
CA GLU A 264 -16.06 7.58 -5.86
C GLU A 264 -15.92 6.11 -6.32
N SER A 265 -17.06 5.50 -6.64
CA SER A 265 -17.16 4.06 -6.94
C SER A 265 -16.21 3.61 -8.05
N CYS A 266 -15.51 2.49 -7.83
CA CYS A 266 -14.58 1.87 -8.77
C CYS A 266 -13.40 2.76 -9.24
N ALA A 267 -13.13 3.91 -8.60
CA ALA A 267 -12.14 4.88 -9.05
C ALA A 267 -10.76 4.29 -9.37
N PHE A 268 -10.29 3.31 -8.61
CA PHE A 268 -9.01 2.61 -8.77
C PHE A 268 -9.17 1.09 -8.91
N ARG A 269 -10.36 0.61 -9.31
CA ARG A 269 -10.62 -0.83 -9.46
C ARG A 269 -9.76 -1.44 -10.60
N ASN A 270 -9.35 -2.70 -10.45
CA ASN A 270 -8.52 -3.41 -11.44
C ASN A 270 -7.23 -2.66 -11.79
N ASN A 271 -6.39 -2.42 -10.77
CA ASN A 271 -5.03 -1.90 -10.92
C ASN A 271 -4.04 -2.84 -10.24
N ASN A 272 -2.76 -2.46 -10.16
CA ASN A 272 -1.70 -3.22 -9.52
C ASN A 272 -1.24 -2.56 -8.20
N LEU A 273 -2.11 -1.77 -7.55
CA LEU A 273 -1.71 -0.98 -6.39
C LEU A 273 -1.28 -1.91 -5.27
N THR A 274 -0.09 -1.68 -4.72
CA THR A 274 0.45 -2.49 -3.61
C THR A 274 0.17 -1.89 -2.24
N SER A 275 -0.04 -0.58 -2.18
CA SER A 275 -0.45 0.11 -0.97
C SER A 275 -1.28 1.35 -1.30
N VAL A 276 -2.08 1.80 -0.35
CA VAL A 276 -2.79 3.08 -0.45
C VAL A 276 -2.84 3.79 0.89
N VAL A 277 -2.61 5.10 0.85
CA VAL A 277 -2.82 6.01 1.99
C VAL A 277 -4.00 6.90 1.65
N ILE A 278 -5.09 6.75 2.40
CA ILE A 278 -6.26 7.61 2.34
C ILE A 278 -6.02 8.78 3.31
N PRO A 279 -5.82 10.01 2.82
CA PRO A 279 -5.44 11.15 3.66
C PRO A 279 -6.59 11.61 4.57
N ASP A 280 -6.26 12.45 5.56
CA ASP A 280 -7.22 13.02 6.52
C ASP A 280 -8.36 13.81 5.86
N SER A 281 -8.15 14.33 4.65
CA SER A 281 -9.14 15.10 3.92
C SER A 281 -10.27 14.26 3.31
N VAL A 282 -10.04 12.97 3.06
CA VAL A 282 -11.02 12.11 2.40
C VAL A 282 -12.14 11.76 3.37
N MET A 283 -13.35 12.16 3.03
CA MET A 283 -14.55 11.96 3.83
C MET A 283 -15.32 10.68 3.44
N SER A 284 -15.17 10.21 2.20
CA SER A 284 -15.88 9.05 1.67
C SER A 284 -15.04 8.20 0.71
N ILE A 285 -15.20 6.87 0.81
CA ILE A 285 -14.71 5.88 -0.16
C ILE A 285 -15.91 5.14 -0.75
N GLY A 286 -16.03 5.18 -2.07
CA GLY A 286 -17.13 4.61 -2.85
C GLY A 286 -17.09 3.09 -2.97
N TYR A 287 -18.12 2.55 -3.62
CA TYR A 287 -18.29 1.11 -3.84
C TYR A 287 -17.12 0.57 -4.68
N ASP A 288 -16.50 -0.55 -4.28
CA ASP A 288 -15.42 -1.22 -5.02
C ASP A 288 -14.20 -0.33 -5.39
N ALA A 289 -14.03 0.84 -4.76
CA ALA A 289 -13.08 1.89 -5.18
C ALA A 289 -11.65 1.40 -5.40
N PHE A 290 -11.15 0.49 -4.58
CA PHE A 290 -9.83 -0.14 -4.65
C PHE A 290 -9.93 -1.67 -4.77
N SER A 291 -11.03 -2.19 -5.31
CA SER A 291 -11.19 -3.62 -5.50
C SER A 291 -10.27 -4.15 -6.61
N HIS A 292 -9.92 -5.45 -6.55
CA HIS A 292 -9.09 -6.10 -7.56
C HIS A 292 -7.74 -5.39 -7.77
N ASN A 293 -6.99 -5.27 -6.67
CA ASN A 293 -5.62 -4.75 -6.65
C ASN A 293 -4.70 -5.76 -5.94
N ASP A 294 -3.43 -5.40 -5.79
CA ASP A 294 -2.41 -6.19 -5.09
C ASP A 294 -2.10 -5.62 -3.69
N LEU A 295 -3.07 -4.96 -3.05
CA LEU A 295 -2.84 -4.23 -1.81
C LEU A 295 -2.34 -5.18 -0.73
N ASN A 296 -1.16 -4.87 -0.18
CA ASN A 296 -0.64 -5.47 1.06
C ASN A 296 -0.94 -4.61 2.27
N SER A 297 -1.12 -3.29 2.07
CA SER A 297 -1.35 -2.32 3.13
C SER A 297 -2.34 -1.22 2.76
N VAL A 298 -3.17 -0.84 3.74
CA VAL A 298 -4.10 0.28 3.65
C VAL A 298 -3.94 1.13 4.91
N THR A 299 -3.74 2.44 4.75
CA THR A 299 -3.80 3.40 5.86
C THR A 299 -4.94 4.38 5.62
N ILE A 300 -5.75 4.63 6.65
CA ILE A 300 -6.92 5.51 6.59
C ILE A 300 -6.77 6.65 7.58
N GLY A 301 -6.90 7.89 7.09
CA GLY A 301 -6.87 9.10 7.89
C GLY A 301 -8.09 9.31 8.80
N SER A 302 -8.02 10.37 9.58
CA SER A 302 -8.99 10.74 10.61
C SER A 302 -10.33 11.27 10.07
N GLY A 303 -10.37 11.87 8.88
CA GLY A 303 -11.58 12.49 8.33
C GLY A 303 -12.60 11.54 7.70
N LEU A 304 -12.25 10.26 7.50
CA LEU A 304 -13.14 9.33 6.81
C LEU A 304 -14.43 9.10 7.60
N SER A 305 -15.55 9.44 6.98
CA SER A 305 -16.89 9.41 7.58
C SER A 305 -17.80 8.32 7.01
N SER A 306 -17.52 7.88 5.78
CA SER A 306 -18.30 6.85 5.10
C SER A 306 -17.40 5.91 4.30
N ILE A 307 -17.61 4.61 4.50
CA ILE A 307 -17.04 3.54 3.69
C ILE A 307 -18.21 2.79 3.06
N SER A 308 -18.30 2.81 1.74
CA SER A 308 -19.30 2.04 1.01
C SER A 308 -19.04 0.54 1.08
N THR A 309 -19.88 -0.26 0.44
CA THR A 309 -19.71 -1.70 0.32
C THR A 309 -18.45 -2.02 -0.49
N ASN A 310 -17.63 -2.95 0.00
CA ASN A 310 -16.53 -3.60 -0.74
C ASN A 310 -15.35 -2.74 -1.25
N PRO A 311 -14.95 -1.64 -0.60
CA PRO A 311 -13.93 -0.73 -1.14
C PRO A 311 -12.59 -1.40 -1.45
N PHE A 312 -12.25 -2.49 -0.76
CA PHE A 312 -10.98 -3.22 -0.88
C PHE A 312 -11.19 -4.71 -1.25
N LEU A 313 -12.31 -5.06 -1.88
CA LEU A 313 -12.62 -6.45 -2.26
C LEU A 313 -11.53 -7.05 -3.17
N ASN A 314 -11.23 -8.33 -2.99
CA ASN A 314 -10.26 -9.06 -3.81
C ASN A 314 -8.86 -8.42 -3.84
N ASN A 315 -8.35 -8.14 -2.64
CA ASN A 315 -6.94 -7.81 -2.39
C ASN A 315 -6.32 -8.96 -1.55
N PRO A 316 -5.95 -10.09 -2.17
CA PRO A 316 -5.63 -11.33 -1.47
C PRO A 316 -4.38 -11.25 -0.59
N ASN A 317 -3.50 -10.28 -0.84
CA ASN A 317 -2.25 -10.06 -0.12
C ASN A 317 -2.37 -9.07 1.05
N LEU A 318 -3.58 -8.53 1.29
CA LEU A 318 -3.80 -7.53 2.32
C LEU A 318 -3.54 -8.13 3.70
N THR A 319 -2.58 -7.57 4.43
CA THR A 319 -2.18 -8.08 5.77
C THR A 319 -2.04 -6.97 6.80
N ASN A 320 -1.96 -5.72 6.35
CA ASN A 320 -1.83 -4.54 7.20
C ASN A 320 -2.94 -3.53 6.90
N VAL A 321 -3.77 -3.24 7.89
CA VAL A 321 -4.79 -2.18 7.78
C VAL A 321 -4.75 -1.34 9.03
N VAL A 322 -4.57 -0.03 8.83
CA VAL A 322 -4.48 0.95 9.91
C VAL A 322 -5.49 2.05 9.66
N VAL A 323 -6.28 2.37 10.69
CA VAL A 323 -7.13 3.56 10.73
C VAL A 323 -6.57 4.48 11.80
N ASP A 324 -6.45 5.77 11.50
CA ASP A 324 -6.01 6.78 12.46
C ASP A 324 -6.85 6.72 13.75
N ASN A 325 -6.18 6.79 14.90
CA ASN A 325 -6.85 6.65 16.19
C ASN A 325 -7.88 7.76 16.46
N ASN A 326 -7.72 8.93 15.83
CA ASN A 326 -8.63 10.07 15.92
C ASN A 326 -9.82 9.96 14.96
N ASN A 327 -9.88 8.95 14.08
CA ASN A 327 -11.05 8.75 13.23
C ASN A 327 -12.30 8.51 14.13
N PRO A 328 -13.38 9.30 13.99
CA PRO A 328 -14.53 9.20 14.89
C PRO A 328 -15.49 8.05 14.53
N ASN A 329 -15.42 7.51 13.31
CA ASN A 329 -16.39 6.54 12.79
C ASN A 329 -15.82 5.11 12.69
N TYR A 330 -14.52 4.99 12.52
CA TYR A 330 -13.84 3.73 12.27
C TYR A 330 -12.64 3.53 13.19
N MET A 331 -12.24 2.29 13.34
CA MET A 331 -10.99 1.91 14.00
C MET A 331 -10.38 0.71 13.28
N SER A 332 -9.07 0.55 13.43
CA SER A 332 -8.39 -0.69 13.08
C SER A 332 -8.05 -1.51 14.31
N SER A 333 -8.23 -2.83 14.23
CA SER A 333 -7.69 -3.77 15.21
C SER A 333 -7.30 -5.07 14.51
N ASN A 334 -6.16 -5.66 14.88
CA ASN A 334 -5.64 -6.89 14.27
C ASN A 334 -5.58 -6.82 12.74
N SER A 335 -5.23 -5.65 12.17
CA SER A 335 -5.23 -5.38 10.73
C SER A 335 -6.61 -5.51 10.06
N ALA A 336 -7.70 -5.23 10.77
CA ALA A 336 -9.06 -5.20 10.23
C ALA A 336 -9.74 -3.86 10.51
N ILE A 337 -10.69 -3.45 9.68
CA ILE A 337 -11.51 -2.24 9.86
C ILE A 337 -12.80 -2.60 10.60
N TYR A 338 -13.08 -1.88 11.66
CA TYR A 338 -14.33 -1.95 12.40
C TYR A 338 -15.01 -0.59 12.45
N THR A 339 -16.31 -0.58 12.76
CA THR A 339 -16.97 0.60 13.32
C THR A 339 -16.26 1.04 14.60
N LYS A 340 -16.30 2.33 14.95
CA LYS A 340 -15.57 2.88 16.11
C LYS A 340 -15.89 2.18 17.43
N ASP A 341 -17.10 1.64 17.56
CA ASP A 341 -17.53 0.88 18.74
C ASP A 341 -17.06 -0.58 18.77
N GLY A 342 -16.33 -1.04 17.75
CA GLY A 342 -15.79 -2.39 17.64
C GLY A 342 -16.84 -3.49 17.41
N LYS A 343 -18.09 -3.12 17.10
CA LYS A 343 -19.20 -4.09 16.97
C LYS A 343 -19.38 -4.66 15.57
N THR A 344 -19.09 -3.89 14.53
CA THR A 344 -19.20 -4.34 13.15
C THR A 344 -17.83 -4.46 12.54
N LEU A 345 -17.45 -5.68 12.13
CA LEU A 345 -16.27 -5.93 11.31
C LEU A 345 -16.62 -5.61 9.85
N ILE A 346 -16.00 -4.57 9.29
CA ILE A 346 -16.26 -4.07 7.94
C ILE A 346 -15.33 -4.74 6.93
N LEU A 347 -14.05 -4.85 7.26
CA LEU A 347 -13.03 -5.48 6.42
C LEU A 347 -12.09 -6.29 7.30
N GLY A 348 -11.93 -7.56 6.99
CA GLY A 348 -10.94 -8.45 7.57
C GLY A 348 -9.95 -8.95 6.53
N ASN A 349 -8.92 -9.65 7.00
CA ASN A 349 -7.92 -10.28 6.16
C ASN A 349 -7.34 -11.54 6.81
N GLN A 350 -6.32 -12.12 6.19
CA GLN A 350 -5.65 -13.33 6.68
C GLN A 350 -5.11 -13.19 8.11
N THR A 351 -4.64 -12.00 8.50
CA THR A 351 -4.13 -11.72 9.85
C THR A 351 -5.25 -11.65 10.89
N SER A 352 -6.39 -11.06 10.51
CA SER A 352 -7.51 -10.81 11.44
C SER A 352 -8.49 -11.97 11.57
N ALA A 353 -8.52 -12.92 10.63
CA ALA A 353 -9.51 -13.99 10.58
C ALA A 353 -9.59 -14.88 11.83
N ASN A 354 -8.47 -15.06 12.53
CA ASN A 354 -8.40 -15.80 13.79
C ASN A 354 -8.30 -14.89 15.02
N ASN A 355 -8.44 -13.58 14.83
CA ASN A 355 -8.32 -12.54 15.84
C ASN A 355 -9.47 -11.51 15.72
N ILE A 356 -10.68 -11.97 15.37
CA ILE A 356 -11.87 -11.12 15.37
C ILE A 356 -12.16 -10.68 16.82
N LEU A 357 -12.50 -9.41 17.02
CA LEU A 357 -12.74 -8.87 18.36
C LEU A 357 -13.92 -9.56 19.05
N ASN A 358 -13.79 -9.81 20.36
CA ASN A 358 -14.87 -10.37 21.18
C ASN A 358 -16.03 -9.37 21.43
N THR A 359 -15.92 -8.13 20.96
CA THR A 359 -16.99 -7.14 20.93
C THR A 359 -17.79 -7.21 19.63
N THR A 360 -17.32 -7.93 18.61
CA THR A 360 -17.94 -7.99 17.30
C THR A 360 -19.26 -8.74 17.37
N THR A 361 -20.35 -8.07 17.00
CA THR A 361 -21.70 -8.64 16.91
C THR A 361 -22.09 -8.93 15.47
N ARG A 362 -21.48 -8.23 14.50
CA ARG A 362 -21.78 -8.36 13.07
C ARG A 362 -20.51 -8.49 12.24
N ILE A 363 -20.47 -9.50 11.38
CA ILE A 363 -19.48 -9.61 10.29
C ILE A 363 -20.17 -9.10 9.03
N ALA A 364 -19.73 -7.96 8.53
CA ALA A 364 -20.39 -7.25 7.43
C ALA A 364 -20.23 -7.97 6.09
N GLN A 365 -21.01 -7.51 5.11
CA GLN A 365 -20.99 -8.01 3.75
C GLN A 365 -19.56 -8.03 3.18
N ASN A 366 -19.16 -9.16 2.59
CA ASN A 366 -17.82 -9.38 2.03
C ASN A 366 -16.61 -9.16 2.96
N ALA A 367 -16.78 -9.05 4.29
CA ALA A 367 -15.69 -8.69 5.19
C ALA A 367 -14.41 -9.53 5.00
N PHE A 368 -14.53 -10.82 4.68
CA PHE A 368 -13.42 -11.71 4.35
C PHE A 368 -13.53 -12.33 2.96
N SER A 369 -14.29 -11.75 2.03
CA SER A 369 -14.45 -12.27 0.68
C SER A 369 -13.11 -12.25 -0.07
N TYR A 370 -12.79 -13.30 -0.84
CA TYR A 370 -11.54 -13.42 -1.63
C TYR A 370 -10.22 -13.31 -0.83
N ASN A 371 -10.18 -13.80 0.42
CA ASN A 371 -9.01 -13.64 1.31
C ASN A 371 -8.09 -14.86 1.40
N ASN A 372 -8.33 -15.93 0.63
CA ASN A 372 -7.57 -17.18 0.72
C ASN A 372 -7.55 -17.83 2.12
N LEU A 373 -8.50 -17.52 3.01
CA LEU A 373 -8.53 -18.02 4.38
C LEU A 373 -8.63 -19.55 4.42
N THR A 374 -7.80 -20.20 5.24
CA THR A 374 -7.87 -21.65 5.48
C THR A 374 -8.60 -22.01 6.77
N THR A 375 -8.65 -21.06 7.72
CA THR A 375 -9.31 -21.15 9.03
C THR A 375 -9.89 -19.79 9.39
N VAL A 376 -10.88 -19.79 10.27
CA VAL A 376 -11.47 -18.60 10.87
C VAL A 376 -11.97 -18.95 12.27
N THR A 377 -11.81 -18.03 13.22
CA THR A 377 -12.40 -18.14 14.55
C THR A 377 -13.46 -17.07 14.71
N ILE A 378 -14.73 -17.48 14.75
CA ILE A 378 -15.88 -16.57 14.94
C ILE A 378 -16.16 -16.47 16.44
N PRO A 379 -16.08 -15.28 17.07
CA PRO A 379 -16.29 -15.14 18.50
C PRO A 379 -17.77 -15.30 18.87
N SER A 380 -18.02 -15.75 20.11
CA SER A 380 -19.37 -15.99 20.64
C SER A 380 -20.20 -14.71 20.87
N SER A 381 -19.66 -13.54 20.56
CA SER A 381 -20.38 -12.28 20.52
C SER A 381 -21.11 -12.07 19.19
N VAL A 382 -20.73 -12.78 18.13
CA VAL A 382 -21.30 -12.60 16.78
C VAL A 382 -22.72 -13.15 16.74
N THR A 383 -23.67 -12.31 16.33
CA THR A 383 -25.07 -12.66 16.14
C THR A 383 -25.46 -12.71 14.67
N ASN A 384 -24.78 -11.94 13.81
CA ASN A 384 -25.10 -11.82 12.39
C ASN A 384 -23.84 -11.97 11.52
N ILE A 385 -23.94 -12.81 10.50
CA ILE A 385 -22.94 -12.96 9.44
C ILE A 385 -23.63 -12.62 8.13
N ASP A 386 -23.26 -11.51 7.52
CA ASP A 386 -23.93 -10.97 6.34
C ASP A 386 -23.52 -11.68 5.04
N ASP A 387 -24.21 -11.32 3.95
CA ASP A 387 -24.01 -11.90 2.64
C ASP A 387 -22.54 -11.84 2.19
N PHE A 388 -22.09 -12.91 1.54
CA PHE A 388 -20.73 -13.04 1.01
C PHE A 388 -19.58 -12.88 2.02
N ALA A 389 -19.84 -12.80 3.34
CA ALA A 389 -18.82 -12.47 4.33
C ALA A 389 -17.55 -13.34 4.27
N PHE A 390 -17.66 -14.62 3.90
CA PHE A 390 -16.56 -15.56 3.71
C PHE A 390 -16.53 -16.17 2.29
N TYR A 391 -17.10 -15.47 1.31
CA TYR A 391 -17.19 -15.92 -0.07
C TYR A 391 -15.81 -16.15 -0.69
N ASN A 392 -15.68 -17.23 -1.45
CA ASN A 392 -14.47 -17.59 -2.20
C ASN A 392 -13.19 -17.60 -1.35
N ASN A 393 -13.17 -18.47 -0.35
CA ASN A 393 -12.01 -18.73 0.50
C ASN A 393 -11.55 -20.20 0.38
N LYS A 394 -10.65 -20.62 1.27
CA LYS A 394 -10.10 -21.98 1.33
C LYS A 394 -10.42 -22.66 2.66
N LEU A 395 -11.49 -22.25 3.34
CA LEU A 395 -11.84 -22.73 4.68
C LEU A 395 -12.10 -24.24 4.62
N THR A 396 -11.42 -25.01 5.47
CA THR A 396 -11.53 -26.48 5.52
C THR A 396 -12.46 -26.97 6.64
N SER A 397 -12.60 -26.15 7.67
CA SER A 397 -13.47 -26.36 8.82
C SER A 397 -14.09 -25.03 9.24
N LEU A 398 -15.22 -25.11 9.93
CA LEU A 398 -15.97 -23.96 10.41
C LEU A 398 -16.69 -24.35 11.69
N THR A 399 -16.55 -23.52 12.72
CA THR A 399 -17.38 -23.59 13.93
C THR A 399 -18.25 -22.35 13.97
N ILE A 400 -19.57 -22.53 13.85
CA ILE A 400 -20.54 -21.45 14.06
C ILE A 400 -20.87 -21.40 15.55
N PRO A 401 -20.64 -20.28 16.25
CA PRO A 401 -20.97 -20.19 17.67
C PRO A 401 -22.48 -20.14 17.89
N ASN A 402 -22.93 -20.64 19.05
CA ASN A 402 -24.35 -20.67 19.48
C ASN A 402 -24.99 -19.28 19.65
N SER A 403 -24.25 -18.21 19.43
CA SER A 403 -24.75 -16.84 19.43
C SER A 403 -25.29 -16.40 18.06
N VAL A 404 -24.90 -17.08 16.98
CA VAL A 404 -25.30 -16.70 15.62
C VAL A 404 -26.78 -17.00 15.42
N VAL A 405 -27.50 -16.00 14.91
CA VAL A 405 -28.94 -16.04 14.63
C VAL A 405 -29.19 -16.13 13.12
N SER A 406 -28.40 -15.40 12.32
CA SER A 406 -28.56 -15.36 10.86
C SER A 406 -27.25 -15.51 10.09
N ILE A 407 -27.28 -16.33 9.05
CA ILE A 407 -26.22 -16.48 8.04
C ILE A 407 -26.78 -16.00 6.70
N GLY A 408 -26.13 -15.01 6.08
CA GLY A 408 -26.57 -14.38 4.83
C GLY A 408 -26.38 -15.24 3.58
N ASP A 409 -26.81 -14.69 2.45
CA ASP A 409 -26.69 -15.33 1.13
C ASP A 409 -25.21 -15.45 0.73
N TYR A 410 -24.85 -16.57 0.09
CA TYR A 410 -23.49 -16.85 -0.39
C TYR A 410 -22.35 -16.79 0.67
N THR A 411 -22.68 -16.71 1.96
CA THR A 411 -21.72 -16.44 3.05
C THR A 411 -20.44 -17.28 3.00
N PHE A 412 -20.55 -18.61 2.85
CA PHE A 412 -19.43 -19.56 2.74
C PHE A 412 -19.36 -20.22 1.37
N TYR A 413 -19.89 -19.59 0.32
CA TYR A 413 -19.85 -20.12 -1.04
C TYR A 413 -18.41 -20.27 -1.54
N ASN A 414 -18.16 -21.35 -2.29
CA ASN A 414 -16.86 -21.67 -2.89
C ASN A 414 -15.71 -21.70 -1.87
N ASN A 415 -15.85 -22.57 -0.87
CA ASN A 415 -14.84 -22.88 0.13
C ASN A 415 -14.38 -24.35 0.00
N LYS A 416 -13.73 -24.90 1.03
CA LYS A 416 -13.25 -26.29 1.09
C LYS A 416 -13.79 -27.04 2.31
N LEU A 417 -14.94 -26.59 2.84
CA LEU A 417 -15.52 -27.14 4.06
C LEU A 417 -15.86 -28.61 3.85
N THR A 418 -15.47 -29.46 4.79
CA THR A 418 -15.75 -30.90 4.76
C THR A 418 -16.83 -31.31 5.75
N ASN A 419 -17.09 -30.47 6.75
CA ASN A 419 -18.11 -30.66 7.77
C ASN A 419 -18.57 -29.28 8.24
N VAL A 420 -19.84 -29.19 8.63
CA VAL A 420 -20.44 -27.99 9.21
C VAL A 420 -21.43 -28.43 10.29
N SER A 421 -21.35 -27.78 11.44
CA SER A 421 -22.35 -27.91 12.50
C SER A 421 -23.02 -26.55 12.73
N ILE A 422 -24.34 -26.53 12.69
CA ILE A 422 -25.20 -25.38 12.92
C ILE A 422 -25.88 -25.56 14.27
N SER A 423 -25.78 -24.55 15.13
CA SER A 423 -26.42 -24.51 16.44
C SER A 423 -27.92 -24.25 16.36
N ASN A 424 -28.63 -24.57 17.43
CA ASN A 424 -30.07 -24.33 17.57
C ASN A 424 -30.48 -22.84 17.60
N SER A 425 -29.52 -21.93 17.74
CA SER A 425 -29.72 -20.48 17.71
C SER A 425 -29.96 -19.94 16.30
N VAL A 426 -29.49 -20.64 15.26
CA VAL A 426 -29.58 -20.15 13.88
C VAL A 426 -31.01 -20.32 13.37
N THR A 427 -31.68 -19.21 13.09
CA THR A 427 -33.06 -19.18 12.58
C THR A 427 -33.12 -19.08 11.06
N SER A 428 -32.06 -18.59 10.42
CA SER A 428 -32.03 -18.41 8.95
C SER A 428 -30.65 -18.66 8.35
N ILE A 429 -30.62 -19.44 7.28
CA ILE A 429 -29.47 -19.70 6.41
C ILE A 429 -29.80 -19.20 5.01
N GLY A 430 -29.02 -18.28 4.48
CA GLY A 430 -29.22 -17.68 3.16
C GLY A 430 -29.02 -18.64 1.99
N SER A 431 -29.51 -18.22 0.84
CA SER A 431 -29.38 -18.91 -0.44
C SER A 431 -27.90 -19.10 -0.81
N PHE A 432 -27.56 -20.26 -1.37
CA PHE A 432 -26.18 -20.63 -1.77
C PHE A 432 -25.09 -20.52 -0.67
N SER A 433 -25.46 -20.27 0.59
CA SER A 433 -24.53 -19.94 1.69
C SER A 433 -23.42 -20.96 1.92
N PHE A 434 -23.65 -22.25 1.70
CA PHE A 434 -22.64 -23.31 1.81
C PHE A 434 -22.40 -24.04 0.49
N ALA A 435 -22.84 -23.46 -0.64
CA ALA A 435 -22.69 -24.10 -1.93
C ALA A 435 -21.21 -24.12 -2.40
N ARG A 436 -20.86 -25.09 -3.26
CA ARG A 436 -19.49 -25.31 -3.75
C ARG A 436 -18.47 -25.50 -2.62
N ASN A 437 -18.82 -26.34 -1.65
CA ASN A 437 -17.88 -26.86 -0.65
C ASN A 437 -17.63 -28.35 -0.91
N LEU A 438 -16.92 -29.01 0.01
CA LEU A 438 -16.57 -30.42 -0.05
C LEU A 438 -17.31 -31.24 1.00
N ILE A 439 -18.53 -30.80 1.40
CA ILE A 439 -19.29 -31.38 2.50
C ILE A 439 -19.94 -32.69 2.01
N PRO A 440 -19.58 -33.87 2.56
CA PRO A 440 -20.23 -35.13 2.20
C PRO A 440 -21.66 -35.21 2.75
N GLN A 441 -22.47 -36.10 2.17
CA GLN A 441 -23.80 -36.41 2.70
C GLN A 441 -23.71 -36.85 4.18
N GLY A 442 -24.56 -36.27 5.03
CA GLY A 442 -24.59 -36.56 6.47
C GLY A 442 -23.66 -35.69 7.33
N SER A 443 -22.73 -34.94 6.73
CA SER A 443 -21.75 -34.12 7.46
C SER A 443 -22.17 -32.66 7.68
N PHE A 444 -23.39 -32.30 7.27
CA PHE A 444 -24.03 -31.03 7.62
C PHE A 444 -25.02 -31.28 8.74
N LEU A 445 -24.64 -30.91 9.96
CA LEU A 445 -25.38 -31.19 11.19
C LEU A 445 -26.13 -29.94 11.66
N ILE A 446 -27.41 -30.09 12.01
CA ILE A 446 -28.21 -29.03 12.64
C ILE A 446 -28.66 -29.53 14.01
N ASP A 447 -28.24 -28.85 15.07
CA ASP A 447 -28.77 -29.04 16.42
C ASP A 447 -30.16 -28.42 16.48
N ASN A 448 -31.22 -29.24 16.55
CA ASN A 448 -32.59 -28.76 16.42
C ASN A 448 -33.50 -29.28 17.53
N ASN A 449 -33.48 -28.58 18.67
CA ASN A 449 -34.41 -28.84 19.77
C ASN A 449 -35.81 -28.23 19.56
N SER A 450 -36.07 -27.40 18.53
CA SER A 450 -37.40 -26.81 18.24
C SER A 450 -37.46 -26.27 16.79
N SER A 451 -37.96 -27.09 15.88
CA SER A 451 -37.94 -26.91 14.42
C SER A 451 -38.62 -25.64 13.90
N ASN A 452 -37.85 -24.72 13.29
CA ASN A 452 -38.21 -23.88 12.12
C ASN A 452 -37.00 -23.05 11.63
N ILE A 453 -35.89 -23.69 11.25
CA ILE A 453 -34.81 -23.00 10.54
C ILE A 453 -35.23 -22.75 9.08
N SER A 454 -35.14 -21.50 8.62
CA SER A 454 -35.35 -21.16 7.22
C SER A 454 -34.05 -21.41 6.45
N ILE A 455 -34.06 -22.35 5.50
CA ILE A 455 -32.92 -22.67 4.65
C ILE A 455 -33.20 -22.16 3.24
N GLY A 456 -32.39 -21.20 2.79
CA GLY A 456 -32.51 -20.58 1.48
C GLY A 456 -32.22 -21.55 0.33
N SER A 457 -32.67 -21.14 -0.86
CA SER A 457 -32.53 -21.93 -2.08
C SER A 457 -31.06 -22.27 -2.36
N TYR A 458 -30.80 -23.53 -2.69
CA TYR A 458 -29.45 -24.00 -3.04
C TYR A 458 -28.37 -23.78 -1.97
N ALA A 459 -28.74 -23.52 -0.71
CA ALA A 459 -27.78 -23.28 0.38
C ALA A 459 -26.69 -24.36 0.47
N LEU A 460 -27.04 -25.61 0.11
CA LEU A 460 -26.15 -26.77 0.21
C LEU A 460 -25.80 -27.38 -1.16
N TYR A 461 -25.93 -26.61 -2.23
CA TYR A 461 -25.73 -27.10 -3.60
C TYR A 461 -24.25 -27.31 -3.97
N TYR A 462 -23.95 -28.24 -4.88
CA TYR A 462 -22.58 -28.61 -5.28
C TYR A 462 -21.68 -28.98 -4.09
N ASN A 463 -22.15 -29.86 -3.20
CA ASN A 463 -21.38 -30.38 -2.07
C ASN A 463 -21.09 -31.87 -2.24
N GLY A 464 -19.84 -32.29 -1.95
CA GLY A 464 -19.37 -33.67 -2.10
C GLY A 464 -18.63 -33.95 -3.43
N THR A 465 -18.19 -35.19 -3.66
CA THR A 465 -17.25 -35.52 -4.75
C THR A 465 -17.89 -35.91 -6.09
N ASN A 466 -19.22 -36.01 -6.21
CA ASN A 466 -19.87 -36.66 -7.36
C ASN A 466 -20.88 -35.76 -8.11
N GLY A 467 -20.46 -34.55 -8.49
CA GLY A 467 -20.92 -33.92 -9.73
C GLY A 467 -22.37 -33.44 -9.87
N ASN A 468 -23.16 -33.31 -8.78
CA ASN A 468 -24.31 -32.39 -8.62
C ASN A 468 -25.21 -32.80 -7.43
N THR A 469 -24.65 -32.91 -6.23
CA THR A 469 -25.44 -33.31 -5.06
C THR A 469 -25.69 -32.09 -4.15
N THR A 470 -26.93 -31.60 -4.15
CA THR A 470 -27.46 -30.92 -2.95
C THR A 470 -27.43 -31.95 -1.82
N ILE A 471 -26.84 -31.61 -0.69
CA ILE A 471 -26.87 -32.49 0.49
C ILE A 471 -28.09 -32.18 1.35
N THR A 472 -28.70 -33.23 1.93
CA THR A 472 -29.78 -33.08 2.91
C THR A 472 -29.16 -32.93 4.30
N PRO A 473 -29.53 -31.89 5.09
CA PRO A 473 -29.08 -31.75 6.48
C PRO A 473 -29.46 -32.93 7.36
N THR A 474 -28.57 -33.30 8.29
CA THR A 474 -28.88 -34.22 9.38
C THR A 474 -29.29 -33.43 10.61
N TYR A 475 -30.49 -33.68 11.13
CA TYR A 475 -31.00 -33.05 12.35
C TYR A 475 -30.65 -33.91 13.56
N LEU A 476 -29.89 -33.34 14.49
CA LEU A 476 -29.58 -33.96 15.78
C LEU A 476 -30.78 -33.78 16.73
N ARG A 477 -31.11 -34.84 17.47
CA ARG A 477 -32.19 -34.86 18.46
C ARG A 477 -31.69 -34.51 19.85
#